data_AF-A0A2V7JWE3-F1
#
_entry.id   AF-A0A2V7JWE3-F1
#
_cell.length_a   1.000
_cell.length_b   1.000
_cell.length_c   1.000
_cell.angle_alpha   90.00
_cell.angle_beta   90.00
_cell.angle_gamma   90.00
#
_symmetry.space_group_name_H-M   'P 1'
#
loop_
_entity.id
_entity.type
_entity.pdbx_description
1 polymer ?
#
loop_
_entity_poly.entity_id
_entity_poly.type
_entity_poly.pdbx_seq_one_letter_code
_entity_poly.pdbx_strand_id
1 'polypeptide(L)'
;MLMAYEVTKDLALEPFDVETPLERMRGVRVAGKKLALVPILRAGLGMVEGIAQLIPSARVGHIGIYREHDTLEPVDYYFKIPSGEDARDFFVLDPMLATGGSAVDAVSALKHAGAQRVHFLCLVAAPSGVRDMLEAHPDVPVYAAFGTR
;
A
#
# COMPACT_ATOMS: atom_id res chain seq x y z
N MET A 1 10.24 -3.90 6.84
CA MET A 1 9.79 -4.59 8.07
C MET A 1 9.25 -3.62 9.12
N LEU A 2 10.05 -2.69 9.69
CA LEU A 2 9.58 -1.81 10.77
C LEU A 2 8.37 -0.92 10.39
N MET A 3 8.35 -0.38 9.16
CA MET A 3 7.15 0.35 8.70
C MET A 3 5.92 -0.55 8.58
N ALA A 4 6.09 -1.82 8.20
CA ALA A 4 4.97 -2.75 8.08
C ALA A 4 4.30 -2.97 9.44
N TYR A 5 5.09 -3.08 10.50
CA TYR A 5 4.59 -3.16 11.87
C TYR A 5 3.70 -1.96 12.21
N GLU A 6 4.17 -0.74 11.97
CA GLU A 6 3.42 0.47 12.29
C GLU A 6 2.13 0.62 11.46
N VAL A 7 2.20 0.37 10.15
CA VAL A 7 1.04 0.53 9.24
C VAL A 7 -0.06 -0.50 9.51
N THR A 8 0.29 -1.63 10.14
CA THR A 8 -0.64 -2.74 10.37
C THR A 8 -1.23 -2.77 11.78
N LYS A 9 -0.88 -1.80 12.63
CA LYS A 9 -1.34 -1.74 14.03
C LYS A 9 -2.87 -1.60 14.17
N ASP A 10 -3.51 -0.95 13.20
CA ASP A 10 -4.94 -0.65 13.20
C ASP A 10 -5.75 -1.62 12.33
N LEU A 11 -5.17 -2.77 11.95
CA LEU A 11 -5.92 -3.81 11.25
C LEU A 11 -7.08 -4.29 12.13
N ALA A 12 -8.26 -4.39 11.52
CA ALA A 12 -9.45 -4.87 12.21
C ALA A 12 -9.20 -6.26 12.78
N LEU A 13 -9.66 -6.49 14.00
CA LEU A 13 -9.57 -7.78 14.68
C LEU A 13 -10.95 -8.38 14.85
N GLU A 14 -11.04 -9.71 14.79
CA GLU A 14 -12.25 -10.46 15.09
C GLU A 14 -11.97 -11.54 16.14
N PRO A 15 -12.92 -11.77 17.06
CA PRO A 15 -12.80 -12.88 17.99
C PRO A 15 -12.97 -14.20 17.25
N PHE A 16 -12.23 -15.23 17.68
CA PHE A 16 -12.44 -16.60 17.20
C PHE A 16 -12.20 -17.61 18.31
N ASP A 17 -12.91 -18.73 18.28
CA ASP A 17 -12.69 -19.83 19.22
C ASP A 17 -11.50 -20.68 18.76
N VAL A 18 -10.58 -20.96 19.69
CA VAL A 18 -9.41 -21.80 19.46
C VAL A 18 -9.39 -22.96 20.45
N GLU A 19 -9.08 -24.13 19.95
CA GLU A 19 -8.84 -25.33 20.76
C GLU A 19 -7.34 -25.49 20.94
N THR A 20 -6.86 -25.30 22.17
CA THR A 20 -5.46 -25.51 22.51
C THR A 20 -5.26 -26.95 23.02
N PRO A 21 -4.01 -27.43 23.15
CA PRO A 21 -3.76 -28.73 23.76
C PRO A 21 -4.25 -28.87 25.22
N LEU A 22 -4.54 -27.75 25.91
CA LEU A 22 -4.99 -27.75 27.32
C LEU A 22 -6.51 -27.55 27.42
N GLU A 23 -7.06 -26.56 26.74
CA GLU A 23 -8.48 -26.22 26.78
C GLU A 23 -8.94 -25.37 25.58
N ARG A 24 -10.26 -25.24 25.43
CA ARG A 24 -10.87 -24.30 24.47
C ARG A 24 -10.87 -22.89 25.06
N MET A 25 -10.42 -21.91 24.29
CA MET A 25 -10.45 -20.50 24.69
C MET A 25 -10.86 -19.59 23.54
N ARG A 26 -11.14 -18.32 23.85
CA ARG A 26 -11.46 -17.30 22.86
C ARG A 26 -10.23 -16.44 22.57
N GLY A 27 -9.74 -16.51 21.34
CA GLY A 27 -8.64 -15.70 20.84
C GLY A 27 -9.12 -14.53 20.00
N VAL A 28 -8.16 -13.80 19.44
CA VAL A 28 -8.37 -12.74 18.43
C VAL A 28 -7.49 -13.02 17.21
N ARG A 29 -7.99 -12.71 16.03
CA ARG A 29 -7.25 -12.79 14.77
C ARG A 29 -7.52 -11.55 13.92
N VAL A 30 -6.65 -11.28 12.95
CA VAL A 30 -6.90 -10.22 11.96
C VAL A 30 -8.15 -10.55 11.15
N ALA A 31 -9.10 -9.62 11.14
CA ALA A 31 -10.40 -9.77 10.52
C ALA A 31 -10.33 -9.56 9.01
N GLY A 32 -10.95 -10.47 8.26
CA GLY A 32 -11.64 -10.27 6.97
C GLY A 32 -10.90 -9.64 5.78
N LYS A 33 -9.77 -8.96 5.93
CA LYS A 33 -9.19 -8.14 4.87
C LYS A 33 -7.88 -8.72 4.37
N LYS A 34 -7.92 -9.10 3.10
CA LYS A 34 -6.76 -9.57 2.35
C LYS A 34 -5.97 -8.33 1.93
N LEU A 35 -4.72 -8.22 2.35
CA LEU A 35 -3.84 -7.12 1.93
C LEU A 35 -3.31 -7.35 0.51
N ALA A 36 -3.13 -6.27 -0.24
CA ALA A 36 -2.44 -6.27 -1.51
C ALA A 36 -1.28 -5.26 -1.48
N LEU A 37 -0.07 -5.72 -1.75
CA LEU A 37 1.12 -4.88 -1.92
C LEU A 37 1.23 -4.49 -3.39
N VAL A 38 1.40 -3.20 -3.67
CA VAL A 38 1.48 -2.67 -5.03
C VAL A 38 2.71 -1.78 -5.17
N PRO A 39 3.91 -2.36 -5.40
CA PRO A 39 5.08 -1.58 -5.77
C PRO A 39 4.88 -0.78 -7.07
N ILE A 40 5.30 0.48 -7.01
CA ILE A 40 5.57 1.27 -8.21
C ILE A 40 6.95 0.85 -8.73
N LEU A 41 6.97 0.33 -9.95
CA LEU A 41 8.18 -0.19 -10.55
C LEU A 41 9.13 0.95 -10.94
N ARG A 42 10.43 0.82 -10.68
CA ARG A 42 11.13 -0.37 -10.13
C ARG A 42 11.40 -0.28 -8.63
N ALA A 43 11.52 0.93 -8.10
CA ALA A 43 12.05 1.18 -6.76
C ALA A 43 11.18 0.57 -5.65
N GLY A 44 9.85 0.53 -5.84
CA GLY A 44 8.90 -0.07 -4.89
C GLY A 44 9.16 -1.55 -4.60
N LEU A 45 9.78 -2.29 -5.52
CA LEU A 45 9.98 -3.74 -5.38
C LEU A 45 10.83 -4.08 -4.15
N GLY A 46 11.84 -3.27 -3.82
CA GLY A 46 12.70 -3.48 -2.66
C GLY A 46 11.96 -3.40 -1.32
N MET A 47 10.76 -2.82 -1.29
CA MET A 47 9.93 -2.72 -0.09
C MET A 47 9.03 -3.94 0.11
N VAL A 48 8.73 -4.69 -0.96
CA VAL A 48 7.78 -5.82 -0.92
C VAL A 48 8.28 -6.92 0.02
N GLU A 49 9.53 -7.34 -0.15
CA GLU A 49 10.11 -8.45 0.61
C GLU A 49 10.01 -8.22 2.12
N GLY A 50 10.36 -7.02 2.57
CA GLY A 50 10.34 -6.67 3.99
C GLY A 50 8.93 -6.54 4.59
N ILE A 51 7.88 -6.42 3.78
CA ILE A 51 6.47 -6.42 4.24
C ILE A 51 5.89 -7.84 4.15
N ALA A 52 6.19 -8.57 3.08
CA ALA A 52 5.73 -9.94 2.88
C ALA A 52 6.25 -10.91 3.96
N GLN A 53 7.43 -10.64 4.55
CA GLN A 53 7.92 -11.40 5.72
C GLN A 53 7.00 -11.27 6.94
N LEU A 54 6.37 -10.11 7.15
CA LEU A 54 5.43 -9.89 8.25
C LEU A 54 4.03 -10.42 7.90
N ILE A 55 3.64 -10.33 6.63
CA ILE A 55 2.30 -10.69 6.14
C ILE A 55 2.41 -11.58 4.89
N PRO A 56 2.72 -12.88 5.06
CA PRO A 56 2.94 -13.78 3.93
C PRO A 56 1.70 -14.02 3.06
N SER A 57 0.51 -13.74 3.60
CA SER A 57 -0.77 -13.87 2.90
C SER A 57 -1.07 -12.70 1.96
N ALA A 58 -0.27 -11.63 2.00
CA ALA A 58 -0.46 -10.47 1.14
C ALA A 58 -0.25 -10.84 -0.34
N ARG A 59 -1.19 -10.44 -1.20
CA ARG A 59 -1.01 -10.60 -2.66
C ARG A 59 -0.16 -9.46 -3.19
N VAL A 60 0.57 -9.69 -4.29
CA VAL A 60 1.39 -8.65 -4.91
C VAL A 60 0.82 -8.29 -6.28
N GLY A 61 0.48 -7.01 -6.45
CA GLY A 61 0.23 -6.36 -7.73
C GLY A 61 1.43 -5.51 -8.13
N HIS A 62 1.50 -5.07 -9.37
CA HIS A 62 2.60 -4.23 -9.84
C HIS A 62 2.07 -3.15 -10.78
N ILE A 63 2.61 -1.95 -10.63
CA ILE A 63 2.31 -0.79 -11.46
C ILE A 63 3.62 -0.29 -12.04
N GLY A 64 3.69 -0.19 -13.36
CA GLY A 64 4.80 0.37 -14.10
C GLY A 64 4.37 1.69 -14.72
N ILE A 65 4.90 2.79 -14.17
CA ILE A 65 4.68 4.16 -14.65
C ILE A 65 6.05 4.80 -14.86
N TYR A 66 6.22 5.51 -15.96
CA TYR A 66 7.32 6.46 -16.13
C TYR A 66 6.76 7.79 -16.62
N ARG A 67 7.57 8.86 -16.57
CA ARG A 67 7.21 10.15 -17.15
C ARG A 67 7.89 10.32 -18.49
N GLU A 68 7.11 10.67 -19.49
CA GLU A 68 7.63 11.07 -20.79
C GLU A 68 8.47 12.35 -20.60
N HIS A 69 9.60 12.45 -21.32
CA HIS A 69 10.63 13.45 -21.04
C HIS A 69 10.23 14.87 -21.47
N ASP A 70 9.49 14.99 -22.57
CA ASP A 70 9.15 16.25 -23.20
C ASP A 70 7.85 16.85 -22.63
N THR A 71 6.88 15.99 -22.34
CA THR A 71 5.54 16.37 -21.87
C THR A 71 5.39 16.30 -20.35
N LEU A 72 6.27 15.55 -19.68
CA LEU A 72 6.17 15.20 -18.26
C LEU A 72 4.89 14.43 -17.90
N GLU A 73 4.13 13.97 -18.89
CA GLU A 73 2.91 13.19 -18.69
C GLU A 73 3.26 11.76 -18.23
N PRO A 74 2.44 11.17 -17.36
CA PRO A 74 2.61 9.79 -16.94
C PRO A 74 2.25 8.82 -18.08
N VAL A 75 3.09 7.81 -18.27
CA VAL A 75 2.85 6.71 -19.20
C VAL A 75 2.83 5.40 -18.44
N ASP A 76 1.66 4.78 -18.42
CA ASP A 76 1.43 3.45 -17.87
C ASP A 76 1.96 2.40 -18.86
N TYR A 77 3.05 1.71 -18.50
CA TYR A 77 3.59 0.62 -19.32
C TYR A 77 3.27 -0.77 -18.77
N TYR A 78 2.83 -0.86 -17.52
CA TYR A 78 2.45 -2.13 -16.91
C TYR A 78 1.41 -1.93 -15.81
N PHE A 79 0.30 -2.68 -15.87
CA PHE A 79 -0.70 -2.66 -14.81
C PHE A 79 -1.21 -4.07 -14.58
N LYS A 80 -0.88 -4.66 -13.43
CA LYS A 80 -1.37 -5.99 -13.04
C LYS A 80 -1.62 -6.03 -11.55
N ILE A 81 -2.88 -6.02 -11.16
CA ILE A 81 -3.30 -6.06 -9.76
C ILE A 81 -4.11 -7.33 -9.47
N PRO A 82 -4.12 -7.82 -8.21
CA PRO A 82 -5.00 -8.91 -7.82
C PRO A 82 -6.47 -8.51 -8.01
N SER A 83 -7.20 -9.25 -8.86
CA SER A 83 -8.64 -9.08 -9.07
C SER A 83 -9.46 -9.85 -8.04
N GLY A 84 -10.71 -9.40 -7.81
CA GLY A 84 -11.72 -10.09 -6.99
C GLY A 84 -12.64 -9.12 -6.24
N GLU A 85 -13.84 -9.60 -5.92
CA GLU A 85 -14.94 -8.84 -5.26
C GLU A 85 -14.69 -8.53 -3.77
N ASP A 86 -13.59 -9.03 -3.19
CA ASP A 86 -13.26 -8.79 -1.79
C ASP A 86 -12.74 -7.36 -1.58
N ALA A 87 -13.28 -6.66 -0.58
CA ALA A 87 -12.71 -5.41 -0.08
C ALA A 87 -11.28 -5.64 0.45
N ARG A 88 -10.28 -5.32 -0.38
CA ARG A 88 -8.84 -5.38 -0.05
C ARG A 88 -8.33 -4.01 0.35
N ASP A 89 -7.41 -3.98 1.31
CA ASP A 89 -6.56 -2.82 1.54
C ASP A 89 -5.35 -2.90 0.60
N PHE A 90 -5.16 -1.88 -0.22
CA PHE A 90 -4.05 -1.77 -1.15
C PHE A 90 -2.97 -0.86 -0.58
N PHE A 91 -1.76 -1.39 -0.44
CA PHE A 91 -0.60 -0.65 0.04
C PHE A 91 0.30 -0.36 -1.17
N VAL A 92 0.27 0.88 -1.65
CA VAL A 92 1.15 1.37 -2.72
C VAL A 92 2.52 1.63 -2.13
N LEU A 93 3.56 1.07 -2.76
CA LEU A 93 4.93 1.11 -2.25
C LEU A 93 5.85 1.85 -3.22
N ASP A 94 6.48 2.92 -2.76
CA ASP A 94 7.56 3.60 -3.47
C ASP A 94 8.53 4.20 -2.43
N PRO A 95 9.85 3.95 -2.51
CA PRO A 95 10.80 4.49 -1.55
C PRO A 95 10.74 6.01 -1.39
N MET A 96 10.33 6.75 -2.42
CA MET A 96 10.39 8.21 -2.42
C MET A 96 9.08 8.86 -2.87
N LEU A 97 8.52 9.72 -2.02
CA LEU A 97 7.46 10.65 -2.38
C LEU A 97 8.05 12.05 -2.60
N ALA A 98 8.53 12.32 -3.81
CA ALA A 98 9.22 13.58 -4.15
C ALA A 98 8.22 14.69 -4.55
N THR A 99 7.81 14.71 -5.82
CA THR A 99 6.82 15.66 -6.36
C THR A 99 5.39 15.12 -6.29
N GLY A 100 5.17 13.90 -5.79
CA GLY A 100 3.85 13.28 -5.71
C GLY A 100 3.31 12.72 -7.02
N GLY A 101 3.78 13.21 -8.18
CA GLY A 101 3.26 12.87 -9.49
C GLY A 101 3.02 11.37 -9.73
N SER A 102 4.08 10.55 -9.81
CA SER A 102 3.93 9.11 -10.07
C SER A 102 3.08 8.38 -9.02
N ALA A 103 3.08 8.87 -7.79
CA ALA A 103 2.31 8.30 -6.70
C ALA A 103 0.81 8.60 -6.86
N VAL A 104 0.46 9.84 -7.22
CA VAL A 104 -0.91 10.25 -7.57
C VAL A 104 -1.43 9.47 -8.76
N ASP A 105 -0.62 9.33 -9.81
CA ASP A 105 -0.98 8.59 -11.01
C ASP A 105 -1.25 7.10 -10.69
N ALA A 106 -0.37 6.47 -9.90
CA ALA A 106 -0.54 5.07 -9.47
C ALA A 106 -1.79 4.85 -8.61
N VAL A 107 -2.06 5.75 -7.65
CA VAL A 107 -3.26 5.70 -6.81
C VAL A 107 -4.52 5.92 -7.64
N SER A 108 -4.48 6.86 -8.58
CA SER A 108 -5.56 7.09 -9.54
C SER A 108 -5.83 5.82 -10.35
N ALA A 109 -4.82 5.19 -10.94
CA ALA A 109 -4.97 3.95 -11.71
C ALA A 109 -5.60 2.83 -10.87
N LEU A 110 -5.20 2.68 -9.60
CA LEU A 110 -5.81 1.71 -8.68
C LEU A 110 -7.29 1.99 -8.42
N LYS A 111 -7.64 3.25 -8.14
CA LYS A 111 -9.03 3.65 -7.90
C LYS A 111 -9.91 3.45 -9.13
N HIS A 112 -9.40 3.78 -10.33
CA HIS A 112 -10.09 3.50 -11.60
C HIS A 112 -10.32 1.99 -11.80
N ALA A 113 -9.41 1.15 -11.33
CA ALA A 113 -9.58 -0.31 -11.33
C ALA A 113 -10.48 -0.84 -10.19
N GLY A 114 -11.10 0.03 -9.40
CA GLY A 114 -12.07 -0.32 -8.36
C GLY A 114 -11.49 -0.45 -6.95
N ALA A 115 -10.23 -0.07 -6.70
CA ALA A 115 -9.66 -0.08 -5.36
C ALA A 115 -10.36 0.97 -4.47
N GLN A 116 -10.97 0.52 -3.37
CA GLN A 116 -11.71 1.40 -2.45
C GLN A 116 -10.88 1.91 -1.27
N ARG A 117 -9.86 1.14 -0.85
CA ARG A 117 -9.06 1.43 0.34
C ARG A 117 -7.59 1.36 -0.03
N VAL A 118 -6.97 2.53 -0.14
CA VAL A 118 -5.60 2.70 -0.60
C VAL A 118 -4.79 3.42 0.46
N HIS A 119 -3.60 2.91 0.75
CA HIS A 119 -2.60 3.52 1.61
C HIS A 119 -1.31 3.67 0.83
N PHE A 120 -0.60 4.77 1.03
CA PHE A 120 0.69 5.01 0.38
C PHE A 120 1.82 4.90 1.40
N LEU A 121 2.83 4.08 1.10
CA LEU A 121 3.97 3.83 1.98
C LEU A 121 5.26 4.22 1.26
N CYS A 122 6.07 5.04 1.91
CA CYS A 122 7.39 5.45 1.42
C CYS A 122 8.45 5.52 2.52
N LEU A 123 9.72 5.51 2.13
CA LEU A 123 10.82 5.72 3.07
C LEU A 123 11.04 7.21 3.33
N VAL A 124 11.08 8.00 2.27
CA VAL A 124 11.33 9.44 2.33
C VAL A 124 10.22 10.20 1.63
N ALA A 125 9.65 11.21 2.30
CA ALA A 125 8.65 12.09 1.71
C ALA A 125 9.09 13.56 1.78
N ALA A 126 8.92 14.29 0.67
CA ALA A 126 9.07 15.74 0.63
C ALA A 126 7.71 16.42 0.91
N PRO A 127 7.68 17.59 1.57
CA PRO A 127 6.44 18.31 1.87
C PRO A 127 5.56 18.58 0.64
N SER A 128 6.19 18.90 -0.49
CA SER A 128 5.48 19.10 -1.76
C SER A 128 4.76 17.82 -2.21
N GLY A 129 5.45 16.68 -2.22
CA GLY A 129 4.84 15.42 -2.64
C GLY A 129 3.74 14.94 -1.71
N VAL A 130 3.86 15.18 -0.39
CA VAL A 130 2.78 14.90 0.57
C VAL A 130 1.57 15.78 0.30
N ARG A 131 1.77 17.09 0.15
CA ARG A 131 0.69 18.03 -0.14
C ARG A 131 -0.02 17.64 -1.44
N ASP A 132 0.71 17.45 -2.52
CA ASP A 132 0.15 17.16 -3.84
C ASP A 132 -0.62 15.81 -3.83
N MET A 133 -0.12 14.81 -3.08
CA MET A 133 -0.85 13.55 -2.86
C MET A 133 -2.16 13.76 -2.11
N LEU A 134 -2.14 14.52 -1.00
CA LEU A 134 -3.32 14.74 -0.17
C LEU A 134 -4.34 15.67 -0.83
N GLU A 135 -3.91 16.59 -1.69
CA GLU A 135 -4.79 17.41 -2.53
C GLU A 135 -5.50 16.58 -3.59
N ALA A 136 -4.78 15.67 -4.27
CA ALA A 136 -5.37 14.79 -5.28
C ALA A 136 -6.20 13.65 -4.67
N HIS A 137 -5.79 13.12 -3.52
CA HIS A 137 -6.35 11.94 -2.87
C HIS A 137 -6.42 12.11 -1.35
N PRO A 138 -7.33 12.96 -0.84
CA PRO A 138 -7.44 13.27 0.60
C PRO A 138 -7.83 12.06 1.47
N ASP A 139 -8.36 11.01 0.86
CA ASP A 139 -8.77 9.75 1.48
C ASP A 139 -7.62 8.72 1.58
N VAL A 140 -6.41 9.04 1.09
CA VAL A 140 -5.27 8.11 1.06
C VAL A 140 -4.25 8.48 2.13
N PRO A 141 -4.14 7.69 3.21
CA PRO A 141 -3.12 7.92 4.23
C PRO A 141 -1.71 7.70 3.66
N VAL A 142 -0.81 8.64 3.97
CA VAL A 142 0.62 8.56 3.62
C VAL A 142 1.43 8.17 4.86
N TYR A 143 2.19 7.09 4.75
CA TYR A 143 3.12 6.64 5.79
C TYR A 143 4.55 6.79 5.29
N ALA A 144 5.33 7.66 5.95
CA ALA A 144 6.73 7.88 5.63
C ALA A 144 7.62 7.53 6.83
N ALA A 145 8.73 6.82 6.61
CA ALA A 145 9.73 6.61 7.67
C ALA A 145 10.45 7.91 8.04
N PHE A 146 10.69 8.76 7.05
CA PHE A 146 11.36 10.05 7.21
C PHE A 146 10.69 11.11 6.33
N GLY A 147 10.37 12.25 6.92
CA GLY A 147 9.71 13.36 6.28
C GLY A 147 9.55 14.49 7.29
N THR A 148 9.48 15.73 6.81
CA THR A 148 9.22 16.88 7.69
C THR A 148 7.76 16.89 8.12
N ARG A 149 7.52 17.27 9.39
CA ARG A 149 6.18 17.29 10.02
C ARG A 149 5.21 18.21 9.30
#